data_AF-A0A955VVL7-F1
#
_entry.id   AF-A0A955VVL7-F1
#
_cell.length_a   1.000
_cell.length_b   1.000
_cell.length_c   1.000
_cell.angle_alpha   90.00
_cell.angle_beta   90.00
_cell.angle_gamma   90.00
#
_symmetry.space_group_name_H-M   'P 1'
#
loop_
_entity.id
_entity.type
_entity.pdbx_description
1 polymer ?
#
loop_
_entity_poly.entity_id
_entity_poly.type
_entity_poly.pdbx_seq_one_letter_code
_entity_poly.pdbx_strand_id
1 'polypeptide(L)'
;GIQVARLAGLPRAVIDRAKQVLNNLQGAEHDAVGRPRLAEGGADDVLPEHGLQLSLFSPPPIPAGPSALERKLRAADLDNLSPIQALNLLHALREQLG
;
A
#
# COMPACT_ATOMS: atom_id res chain seq x y z
N GLY A 1 21.76 6.53 15.47
CA GLY A 1 21.81 5.20 16.12
C GLY A 1 21.83 5.34 17.65
N ILE A 2 21.48 4.28 18.39
CA ILE A 2 21.39 4.29 19.86
C ILE A 2 22.71 4.74 20.53
N GLN A 3 23.87 4.39 19.94
CA GLN A 3 25.19 4.84 20.40
C GLN A 3 25.37 6.37 20.29
N VAL A 4 24.79 6.99 19.26
CA VAL A 4 24.86 8.44 19.01
C VAL A 4 23.89 9.20 19.93
N ALA A 5 22.77 8.58 20.32
CA ALA A 5 21.82 9.14 21.29
C ALA A 5 22.46 9.39 22.68
N ARG A 6 23.46 8.58 23.05
CA ARG A 6 24.27 8.82 24.26
C ARG A 6 25.08 10.11 24.17
N LEU A 7 25.66 10.39 23.00
CA LEU A 7 26.43 11.61 22.74
C LEU A 7 25.51 12.84 22.68
N ALA A 8 24.25 12.66 22.29
CA ALA A 8 23.21 13.69 22.29
C ALA A 8 22.58 13.95 23.68
N GLY A 9 23.08 13.32 24.74
CA GLY A 9 22.64 13.59 26.12
C GLY A 9 21.28 12.99 26.51
N LEU A 10 20.78 11.99 25.78
CA LEU A 10 19.51 11.34 26.15
C LEU A 10 19.61 10.59 27.49
N PRO A 11 18.53 10.57 28.30
CA PRO A 11 18.50 9.86 29.57
C PRO A 11 18.83 8.37 29.44
N ARG A 12 19.58 7.83 30.40
CA ARG A 12 20.03 6.43 30.38
C ARG A 12 18.87 5.42 30.31
N ALA A 13 17.78 5.69 31.02
CA ALA A 13 16.57 4.86 30.99
C ALA A 13 15.96 4.74 29.58
N VAL A 14 16.01 5.81 28.78
CA VAL A 14 15.50 5.81 27.40
C VAL A 14 16.39 4.97 26.50
N ILE A 15 17.71 5.10 26.64
CA ILE A 15 18.70 4.30 25.89
C ILE A 15 18.54 2.80 26.21
N ASP A 16 18.36 2.47 27.48
CA ASP A 16 18.21 1.07 27.91
C ASP A 16 16.89 0.47 27.44
N ARG A 17 15.78 1.24 27.45
CA ARG A 17 14.52 0.81 26.85
C ARG A 17 14.64 0.62 25.35
N ALA A 18 15.32 1.53 24.64
CA ALA A 18 15.53 1.41 23.19
C ALA A 18 16.33 0.15 22.82
N LYS A 19 17.33 -0.22 23.63
CA LYS A 19 18.08 -1.47 23.45
C LYS A 19 17.21 -2.72 23.64
N GLN A 20 16.33 -2.72 24.64
CA GLN A 20 15.39 -3.83 24.84
C GLN A 20 14.44 -3.99 23.65
N VAL A 21 13.90 -2.88 23.16
CA VAL A 21 13.02 -2.88 21.97
C VAL A 21 13.77 -3.38 20.74
N LEU A 22 15.02 -2.91 20.53
CA LEU A 22 15.85 -3.37 19.42
C LEU A 22 16.13 -4.87 19.49
N ASN A 23 16.49 -5.40 20.67
CA ASN A 23 16.72 -6.83 20.86
C ASN A 23 15.47 -7.67 20.56
N ASN A 24 14.29 -7.19 20.98
CA ASN A 24 13.03 -7.88 20.70
C ASN A 24 12.71 -7.91 19.21
N LEU A 25 12.99 -6.81 18.48
CA LEU A 25 12.77 -6.73 17.04
C LEU A 25 13.78 -7.61 16.28
N GLN A 26 15.06 -7.57 16.64
CA GLN A 26 16.10 -8.41 16.03
C GLN A 26 15.86 -9.91 16.26
N GLY A 27 15.34 -10.28 17.44
CA GLY A 27 14.94 -11.66 17.73
C GLY A 27 13.70 -12.12 16.96
N ALA A 28 12.83 -11.20 16.54
CA ALA A 28 11.67 -11.51 15.70
C ALA A 28 12.04 -11.63 14.21
N GLU A 29 13.09 -10.94 13.78
CA GLU A 29 13.54 -10.88 12.38
C GLU A 29 14.53 -12.00 11.99
N HIS A 30 15.19 -12.66 12.95
CA HIS A 30 16.18 -13.71 12.67
C HIS A 30 15.67 -15.10 13.08
N ASP A 31 15.86 -16.10 12.21
CA ASP A 31 15.58 -17.50 12.54
C ASP A 31 16.60 -18.07 13.54
N ALA A 32 16.35 -19.27 14.07
CA ALA A 32 17.21 -19.97 15.06
C ALA A 32 18.68 -20.17 14.62
N VAL A 33 18.99 -19.93 13.34
CA VAL A 33 20.32 -20.03 12.72
C VAL A 33 20.93 -18.64 12.42
N GLY A 34 20.32 -17.56 12.91
CA GLY A 34 20.84 -16.18 12.76
C GLY A 34 20.73 -15.59 11.36
N ARG A 35 19.91 -16.20 10.48
CA ARG A 35 19.64 -15.68 9.13
C ARG A 35 18.50 -14.66 9.19
N PRO A 36 18.63 -13.50 8.52
CA PRO A 36 17.52 -12.57 8.38
C PRO A 36 16.42 -13.24 7.55
N ARG A 37 15.22 -13.38 8.12
CA ARG A 37 14.03 -13.94 7.43
C ARG A 37 13.69 -13.22 6.12
N LEU A 38 14.16 -12.00 5.96
CA LEU A 38 13.96 -11.14 4.80
C LEU A 38 14.91 -11.44 3.62
N ALA A 39 15.96 -12.25 3.82
CA ALA A 39 16.96 -12.53 2.78
C ALA A 39 16.71 -13.78 1.93
N GLU A 40 15.62 -14.54 2.17
CA GLU A 40 15.24 -15.66 1.30
C GLU A 40 14.48 -15.22 0.02
N GLY A 41 14.35 -13.91 -0.21
CA GLY A 41 13.81 -13.33 -1.45
C GLY A 41 14.89 -12.93 -2.45
N GLY A 42 15.78 -13.85 -2.81
CA GLY A 42 16.83 -13.62 -3.80
C GLY A 42 16.76 -14.64 -4.93
N ALA A 43 16.23 -14.18 -6.07
CA ALA A 43 16.27 -14.81 -7.39
C ALA A 43 15.66 -16.21 -7.50
N ASP A 44 14.41 -16.27 -7.93
CA ASP A 44 14.09 -17.01 -9.15
C ASP A 44 12.73 -16.60 -9.72
N ASP A 45 12.77 -16.45 -11.03
CA ASP A 45 11.70 -16.09 -11.95
C ASP A 45 10.66 -17.22 -12.05
N VAL A 46 9.68 -17.26 -11.14
CA VAL A 46 8.47 -18.09 -11.31
C VAL A 46 7.27 -17.44 -10.60
N LEU A 47 6.43 -16.73 -11.35
CA LEU A 47 4.99 -16.66 -11.04
C LEU A 47 4.43 -18.08 -11.19
N PRO A 48 3.49 -18.59 -10.37
CA PRO A 48 2.29 -17.86 -9.97
C PRO A 48 1.74 -18.18 -8.55
N GLU A 49 0.72 -17.41 -8.15
CA GLU A 49 -0.23 -17.70 -7.04
C GLU A 49 0.40 -17.88 -5.65
N HIS A 50 0.20 -16.88 -4.78
CA HIS A 50 0.08 -16.90 -3.31
C HIS A 50 0.90 -15.77 -2.67
N GLY A 51 0.17 -14.79 -2.12
CA GLY A 51 0.72 -13.74 -1.29
C GLY A 51 0.67 -12.39 -1.99
N LEU A 52 -0.47 -11.71 -1.86
CA LEU A 52 -0.55 -10.26 -1.99
C LEU A 52 0.37 -9.64 -0.91
N GLN A 53 1.68 -9.58 -1.17
CA GLN A 53 2.57 -8.76 -0.39
C GLN A 53 2.23 -7.30 -0.72
N LEU A 54 1.35 -6.73 0.09
CA LEU A 54 0.96 -5.33 0.00
C LEU A 54 2.19 -4.49 0.33
N SER A 55 2.74 -3.83 -0.70
CA SER A 55 3.82 -2.86 -0.53
C SER A 55 3.37 -1.77 0.44
N LEU A 56 4.03 -1.66 1.60
CA LEU A 56 3.69 -0.75 2.70
C LEU A 56 3.78 0.74 2.32
N PHE A 57 4.51 1.06 1.24
CA PHE A 57 4.75 2.43 0.77
C PHE A 57 4.30 2.66 -0.68
N SER A 58 3.60 1.70 -1.29
CA SER A 58 2.99 1.95 -2.59
C SER A 58 1.74 2.82 -2.42
N PRO A 59 1.51 3.80 -3.30
CA PRO A 59 0.20 4.42 -3.37
C PRO A 59 -0.85 3.32 -3.52
N PRO A 60 -2.06 3.50 -2.95
CA PRO A 60 -3.11 2.50 -3.06
C PRO A 60 -3.23 2.07 -4.52
N PRO A 61 -3.37 0.76 -4.80
CA PRO A 61 -3.43 0.27 -6.17
C PRO A 61 -4.52 1.05 -6.88
N ILE A 62 -4.12 1.90 -7.83
CA ILE A 62 -5.07 2.54 -8.74
C ILE A 62 -5.72 1.36 -9.46
N PRO A 63 -7.05 1.18 -9.36
CA PRO A 63 -7.71 0.05 -9.98
C PRO A 63 -7.29 0.01 -11.45
N ALA A 64 -6.63 -1.08 -11.83
CA ALA A 64 -6.13 -1.28 -13.18
C ALA A 64 -7.32 -1.62 -14.09
N GLY A 65 -8.05 -0.59 -14.49
CA GLY A 65 -9.19 -0.74 -15.39
C GLY A 65 -10.12 0.46 -15.34
N PRO A 66 -10.88 0.69 -16.43
CA PRO A 66 -11.81 1.79 -16.48
C PRO A 66 -12.89 1.63 -15.41
N SER A 67 -13.17 2.71 -14.69
CA SER A 67 -14.22 2.73 -13.68
C SER A 67 -15.58 2.36 -14.29
N ALA A 68 -16.53 1.93 -13.46
CA ALA A 68 -17.91 1.69 -13.91
C ALA A 68 -18.51 2.94 -14.58
N LEU A 69 -18.11 4.12 -14.10
CA LEU A 69 -18.51 5.41 -14.65
C LEU A 69 -17.91 5.64 -16.04
N GLU A 70 -16.60 5.44 -16.21
CA GLU A 70 -15.92 5.58 -17.50
C GLU A 70 -16.47 4.64 -18.57
N ARG A 71 -16.81 3.40 -18.19
CA ARG A 71 -17.45 2.46 -19.11
C ARG A 71 -18.82 2.94 -19.58
N LYS A 72 -19.64 3.46 -18.66
CA LYS A 72 -20.94 4.07 -19.01
C LYS A 72 -20.77 5.28 -19.92
N LEU A 73 -19.80 6.15 -19.63
CA LEU A 73 -19.55 7.34 -20.43
C LEU A 73 -19.13 6.97 -21.86
N ARG A 74 -18.24 5.98 -22.01
CA ARG A 74 -17.75 5.51 -23.31
C ARG A 74 -18.85 4.82 -24.14
N ALA A 75 -19.81 4.19 -23.48
CA ALA A 75 -20.94 3.55 -24.14
C ALA A 75 -22.08 4.51 -24.50
N ALA A 76 -22.06 5.75 -23.98
CA ALA A 76 -23.09 6.74 -24.25
C ALA A 76 -22.91 7.35 -25.65
N ASP A 77 -23.97 7.32 -26.45
CA ASP A 77 -24.02 7.95 -27.77
C ASP A 77 -24.37 9.44 -27.62
N LEU A 78 -23.35 10.27 -27.36
CA LEU A 78 -23.52 11.70 -27.08
C LEU A 78 -24.10 12.48 -28.27
N ASP A 79 -23.90 12.01 -29.49
CA ASP A 79 -24.32 12.71 -30.71
C ASP A 79 -25.84 12.63 -30.93
N ASN A 80 -26.49 11.61 -30.35
CA ASN A 80 -27.93 11.35 -30.51
C ASN A 80 -28.75 11.59 -29.23
N LEU A 81 -28.14 12.10 -28.15
CA LEU A 81 -28.89 12.42 -26.93
C LEU A 81 -29.73 13.68 -27.11
N SER A 82 -31.02 13.58 -26.78
CA SER A 82 -31.83 14.77 -26.55
C SER A 82 -31.36 15.51 -25.29
N PRO A 83 -31.59 16.84 -25.18
CA PRO A 83 -31.17 17.61 -24.02
C PRO A 83 -31.66 17.05 -22.67
N ILE A 84 -32.89 16.51 -22.64
CA ILE A 84 -33.45 15.90 -21.42
C ILE A 84 -32.77 14.58 -21.06
N GLN A 85 -32.40 13.77 -22.06
CA GLN A 85 -31.68 12.51 -21.83
C GLN A 85 -30.26 12.77 -21.36
N ALA A 86 -29.58 13.77 -21.92
CA ALA A 86 -28.26 14.18 -21.45
C ALA A 86 -28.30 14.62 -19.98
N LEU A 87 -29.30 15.42 -19.59
CA LEU A 87 -29.48 15.85 -18.21
C LEU A 87 -29.73 14.68 -17.26
N ASN A 88 -30.60 13.74 -17.66
CA ASN A 88 -30.89 12.54 -16.87
C ASN A 88 -29.65 11.64 -16.73
N LEU A 89 -28.86 11.49 -17.80
CA LEU A 89 -27.61 10.74 -17.78
C LEU A 89 -26.61 11.38 -16.80
N LEU A 90 -26.43 12.70 -16.85
CA LEU A 90 -25.57 13.41 -15.89
C LEU A 90 -26.04 13.26 -14.44
N HIS A 91 -27.35 13.31 -14.19
CA HIS A 91 -27.91 13.08 -12.87
C HIS A 91 -27.58 11.67 -12.35
N ALA A 92 -27.81 10.65 -13.17
CA ALA A 92 -27.50 9.27 -12.82
C ALA A 92 -26.00 9.04 -12.56
N LEU A 93 -25.12 9.69 -13.34
CA LEU A 93 -23.68 9.62 -13.11
C LEU A 93 -23.27 10.26 -11.78
N ARG A 94 -23.90 11.38 -11.40
CA ARG A 94 -23.65 12.05 -10.11
C ARG A 94 -24.07 11.19 -8.93
N GLU A 95 -25.23 10.55 -8.98
CA GLU A 95 -25.68 9.64 -7.91
C GLU A 95 -24.72 8.46 -7.70
N GLN A 96 -24.04 8.01 -8.76
CA GLN A 96 -23.04 6.94 -8.68
C GLN A 96 -21.69 7.40 -8.11
N LEU A 97 -21.41 8.71 -8.07
CA LEU A 97 -20.19 9.28 -7.50
C LEU A 97 -20.28 9.50 -5.98
N GLY A 98 -21.51 9.66 -5.44
CA GLY A 98 -21.74 10.02 -4.04
C GLY A 98 -21.83 11.53 -3.84
#